data_AF-A0A7V7WGY1-F1
#
_entry.id   AF-A0A7V7WGY1-F1
#
_cell.length_a   1.000
_cell.length_b   1.000
_cell.length_c   1.000
_cell.angle_alpha   90.00
_cell.angle_beta   90.00
_cell.angle_gamma   90.00
#
_symmetry.space_group_name_H-M   'P 1'
#
loop_
_entity.id
_entity.type
_entity.pdbx_description
1 polymer ?
#
loop_
_entity_poly.entity_id
_entity_poly.type
_entity_poly.pdbx_seq_one_letter_code
_entity_poly.pdbx_strand_id
1 'polypeptide(L)'
;MNYDIEIARLKKDWAENPRWRGIKRGYGAEDVVRLRGTVHIEHTLARRGSEKLWKLLNEQPFVNALGALTGNQAMQQVKAGLKAIYLSGWQVAADANLAGEMYPDQSLYPANSVPAVVRRINNTFARADQIYHAEGDDSIDFFAPIVADAEAGFGGVLNAFELMKSMIEAGAAGVHYEDQLASVKKCGHMGGKVLVPTREAVEKLIGARLAADCMGVPTILVART
;
A
#
# COMPACT_ATOMS: atom_id res chain seq x y z
N MET A 1 25.49 13.28 7.50
CA MET A 1 25.05 12.10 6.75
C MET A 1 25.84 12.09 5.45
N ASN A 2 26.58 11.03 5.13
CA ASN A 2 27.37 11.00 3.91
C ASN A 2 26.48 10.48 2.77
N TYR A 3 26.00 11.39 1.92
CA TYR A 3 25.10 11.08 0.81
C TYR A 3 25.65 10.00 -0.12
N ASP A 4 26.97 9.99 -0.36
CA ASP A 4 27.61 9.02 -1.25
C ASP A 4 27.52 7.59 -0.71
N ILE A 5 27.63 7.42 0.61
CA ILE A 5 27.48 6.11 1.27
C ILE A 5 26.04 5.61 1.12
N GLU A 6 25.05 6.48 1.30
CA GLU A 6 23.63 6.14 1.17
C GLU A 6 23.27 5.76 -0.28
N ILE A 7 23.77 6.52 -1.26
CA ILE A 7 23.60 6.23 -2.68
C ILE A 7 24.23 4.87 -3.02
N ALA A 8 25.47 4.63 -2.59
CA ALA A 8 26.17 3.36 -2.81
C ALA A 8 25.42 2.17 -2.17
N ARG A 9 24.89 2.36 -0.96
CA ARG A 9 24.08 1.35 -0.25
C ARG A 9 22.82 1.00 -1.02
N LEU A 10 22.07 2.00 -1.51
CA LEU A 10 20.86 1.76 -2.30
C LEU A 10 21.17 1.07 -3.64
N LYS A 11 22.22 1.52 -4.34
CA LYS A 11 22.65 0.87 -5.59
C LYS A 11 22.99 -0.60 -5.37
N LYS A 12 23.72 -0.91 -4.29
CA LYS A 12 24.08 -2.28 -3.92
C LYS A 12 22.83 -3.11 -3.61
N ASP A 13 21.92 -2.61 -2.77
CA ASP A 13 20.68 -3.33 -2.45
C ASP A 13 19.85 -3.61 -3.71
N TRP A 14 19.65 -2.62 -4.58
CA TRP A 14 18.89 -2.81 -5.82
C TRP A 14 19.52 -3.80 -6.80
N ALA A 15 20.85 -3.92 -6.81
CA ALA A 15 21.57 -4.84 -7.68
C ALA A 15 21.60 -6.27 -7.14
N GLU A 16 21.78 -6.45 -5.82
CA GLU A 16 22.07 -7.75 -5.22
C GLU A 16 20.84 -8.41 -4.57
N ASN A 17 19.87 -7.63 -4.09
CA ASN A 17 18.72 -8.17 -3.38
C ASN A 17 17.71 -8.85 -4.34
N PRO A 18 17.40 -10.15 -4.16
CA PRO A 18 16.45 -10.87 -5.02
C PRO A 18 15.07 -10.23 -5.11
N ARG A 19 14.66 -9.45 -4.09
CA ARG A 19 13.40 -8.69 -4.05
C ARG A 19 13.23 -7.76 -5.26
N TRP A 20 14.35 -7.26 -5.80
CA TRP A 20 14.38 -6.28 -6.88
C TRP A 20 14.70 -6.87 -8.25
N ARG A 21 14.82 -8.20 -8.36
CA ARG A 21 15.08 -8.88 -9.63
C ARG A 21 14.00 -8.54 -10.65
N GLY A 22 14.41 -7.99 -11.79
CA GLY A 22 13.50 -7.61 -12.88
C GLY A 22 12.76 -6.29 -12.68
N ILE A 23 12.96 -5.59 -11.55
CA ILE A 23 12.29 -4.31 -11.26
C ILE A 23 13.08 -3.17 -11.91
N LYS A 24 12.41 -2.44 -12.82
CA LYS A 24 12.95 -1.23 -13.44
C LYS A 24 12.52 0.01 -12.67
N ARG A 25 13.41 0.99 -12.56
CA ARG A 25 13.15 2.31 -11.98
C ARG A 25 13.38 3.37 -13.05
N GLY A 26 12.50 4.37 -13.11
CA GLY A 26 12.62 5.52 -14.02
C GLY A 26 13.51 6.65 -13.48
N TYR A 27 14.32 6.38 -12.46
CA TYR A 27 15.11 7.35 -11.69
C TYR A 27 16.34 6.66 -11.05
N GLY A 28 17.29 7.46 -10.57
CA GLY A 28 18.51 6.99 -9.90
C GLY A 28 18.37 6.87 -8.38
N ALA A 29 19.34 6.22 -7.73
CA ALA A 29 19.43 6.19 -6.26
C ALA A 29 19.73 7.58 -5.68
N GLU A 30 20.41 8.42 -6.47
CA GLU A 30 20.68 9.83 -6.22
C GLU A 30 19.40 10.63 -6.00
N ASP A 31 18.37 10.37 -6.82
CA ASP A 31 17.07 11.03 -6.70
C ASP A 31 16.36 10.65 -5.39
N VAL A 32 16.43 9.36 -5.02
CA VAL A 32 15.85 8.88 -3.76
C VAL A 32 16.50 9.55 -2.56
N VAL A 33 17.84 9.56 -2.52
CA VAL A 33 18.59 10.16 -1.40
C VAL A 33 18.36 11.67 -1.32
N ARG A 34 18.28 12.35 -2.47
CA ARG A 34 17.97 13.79 -2.54
C ARG A 34 16.57 14.12 -2.01
N LEU A 35 15.59 13.24 -2.22
CA LEU A 35 14.18 13.48 -1.85
C LEU A 35 13.80 12.96 -0.45
N ARG A 36 14.62 12.11 0.17
CA ARG A 36 14.31 11.45 1.45
C ARG A 36 14.40 12.38 2.68
N GLY A 37 15.05 13.53 2.56
CA GLY A 37 15.30 14.43 3.69
C GLY A 37 16.43 13.94 4.60
N THR A 38 16.66 14.65 5.71
CA THR A 38 17.82 14.42 6.60
C THR A 38 17.56 13.46 7.75
N VAL A 39 16.30 13.12 8.01
CA VAL A 39 15.89 12.23 9.11
C VAL A 39 15.12 11.07 8.50
N HIS A 40 15.54 9.85 8.81
CA HIS A 40 14.81 8.65 8.41
C HIS A 40 13.74 8.34 9.46
N ILE A 41 12.48 8.41 9.05
CA ILE A 41 11.34 7.98 9.87
C ILE A 41 11.10 6.50 9.56
N GLU A 42 11.10 5.67 10.60
CA GLU A 42 10.85 4.24 10.45
C GLU A 42 9.35 3.94 10.32
N HIS A 43 9.00 3.10 9.33
CA HIS A 43 7.63 2.68 9.05
C HIS A 43 7.47 1.17 9.31
N THR A 44 7.58 0.79 10.58
CA THR A 44 7.70 -0.62 11.03
C THR A 44 6.62 -1.54 10.45
N LEU A 45 5.34 -1.15 10.54
CA LEU A 45 4.23 -1.99 10.07
C LEU A 45 4.24 -2.16 8.56
N ALA A 46 4.53 -1.10 7.81
CA ALA A 46 4.64 -1.17 6.36
C ALA A 46 5.82 -2.06 5.93
N ARG A 47 6.99 -1.93 6.57
CA ARG A 47 8.17 -2.77 6.30
C ARG A 47 7.88 -4.24 6.58
N ARG A 48 7.48 -4.57 7.83
CA ARG A 48 7.19 -5.94 8.25
C ARG A 48 6.07 -6.56 7.42
N GLY A 49 5.00 -5.80 7.15
CA GLY A 49 3.89 -6.23 6.31
C GLY A 49 4.32 -6.53 4.88
N SER A 50 5.11 -5.65 4.26
CA SER A 50 5.58 -5.81 2.88
C SER A 50 6.51 -7.02 2.72
N GLU A 51 7.43 -7.22 3.67
CA GLU A 51 8.33 -8.37 3.69
C GLU A 51 7.56 -9.68 3.91
N LYS A 52 6.61 -9.69 4.85
CA LYS A 52 5.72 -10.82 5.09
C LYS A 52 4.87 -11.15 3.86
N LEU A 53 4.29 -10.14 3.20
CA LEU A 53 3.50 -10.33 1.98
C LEU A 53 4.36 -10.89 0.84
N TRP A 54 5.57 -10.36 0.64
CA TRP A 54 6.50 -10.90 -0.34
C TRP A 54 6.81 -12.38 -0.09
N LYS A 55 7.08 -12.75 1.17
CA LYS A 55 7.32 -14.14 1.57
C LYS A 55 6.12 -15.03 1.26
N LEU A 56 4.92 -14.62 1.68
CA LEU A 56 3.68 -15.35 1.43
C LEU A 56 3.44 -15.59 -0.06
N LEU A 57 3.66 -14.57 -0.90
CA LEU A 57 3.46 -14.66 -2.36
C LEU A 57 4.45 -15.61 -3.06
N ASN A 58 5.64 -15.84 -2.48
CA ASN A 58 6.66 -16.71 -3.07
C ASN A 58 6.64 -18.14 -2.50
N GLU A 59 6.13 -18.32 -1.27
CA GLU A 59 6.16 -19.62 -0.57
C GLU A 59 4.82 -20.34 -0.54
N GLN A 60 3.70 -19.63 -0.68
CA GLN A 60 2.37 -20.23 -0.69
C GLN A 60 1.89 -20.46 -2.13
N PRO A 61 1.07 -21.50 -2.40
CA PRO A 61 0.47 -21.70 -3.71
C PRO A 61 -0.34 -20.48 -4.20
N PHE A 62 -1.01 -19.80 -3.26
CA PHE A 62 -1.70 -18.53 -3.46
C PHE A 62 -1.93 -17.85 -2.11
N VAL A 63 -2.32 -16.57 -2.14
CA VAL A 63 -2.77 -15.81 -0.96
C VAL A 63 -4.14 -15.22 -1.29
N ASN A 64 -5.18 -15.72 -0.64
CA ASN A 64 -6.53 -15.17 -0.75
C ASN A 64 -6.79 -14.13 0.36
N ALA A 65 -7.68 -13.19 0.07
CA ALA A 65 -8.09 -12.14 1.00
C ALA A 65 -9.56 -11.79 0.78
N LEU A 66 -10.16 -11.16 1.79
CA LEU A 66 -11.51 -10.59 1.71
C LEU A 66 -11.44 -9.08 1.95
N GLY A 67 -12.39 -8.33 1.37
CA GLY A 67 -12.52 -6.89 1.60
C GLY A 67 -12.90 -6.57 3.05
N ALA A 68 -12.13 -5.71 3.70
CA ALA A 68 -12.43 -5.18 5.03
C ALA A 68 -12.53 -3.64 4.99
N LEU A 69 -13.63 -3.10 5.54
CA LEU A 69 -13.89 -1.66 5.68
C LEU A 69 -13.87 -1.20 7.14
N THR A 70 -13.72 -2.14 8.09
CA THR A 70 -13.56 -1.86 9.51
C THR A 70 -12.45 -2.73 10.11
N GLY A 71 -11.89 -2.26 11.23
CA GLY A 71 -10.87 -3.02 11.98
C GLY A 71 -11.38 -4.38 12.49
N ASN A 72 -12.62 -4.46 12.97
CA ASN A 72 -13.17 -5.71 13.49
C ASN A 72 -13.35 -6.77 12.38
N GLN A 73 -13.78 -6.38 11.18
CA GLN A 73 -13.83 -7.30 10.05
C GLN A 73 -12.45 -7.89 9.75
N ALA A 74 -11.42 -7.05 9.68
CA ALA A 74 -10.05 -7.49 9.45
C ALA A 74 -9.54 -8.41 10.58
N MET A 75 -9.80 -8.06 11.84
CA MET A 75 -9.45 -8.90 12.99
C MET A 75 -10.11 -10.28 12.93
N GLN A 76 -11.41 -10.34 12.59
CA GLN A 76 -12.11 -11.62 12.45
C GLN A 76 -11.61 -12.44 11.26
N GLN A 77 -11.22 -11.79 10.16
CA GLN A 77 -10.58 -12.45 9.01
C GLN A 77 -9.27 -13.15 9.41
N VAL A 78 -8.42 -12.49 10.20
CA VAL A 78 -7.20 -13.11 10.74
C VAL A 78 -7.55 -14.25 11.70
N LYS A 79 -8.48 -14.05 12.63
CA LYS A 79 -8.93 -15.12 13.54
C LYS A 79 -9.50 -16.34 12.81
N ALA A 80 -10.13 -16.13 11.66
CA ALA A 80 -10.63 -17.19 10.78
C ALA A 80 -9.53 -17.87 9.94
N GLY A 81 -8.29 -17.40 10.01
CA GLY A 81 -7.13 -18.01 9.36
C GLY A 81 -6.69 -17.37 8.04
N LEU A 82 -7.26 -16.23 7.62
CA LEU A 82 -6.77 -15.51 6.44
C LEU A 82 -5.40 -14.89 6.72
N LYS A 83 -4.52 -14.96 5.72
CA LYS A 83 -3.11 -14.52 5.83
C LYS A 83 -2.86 -13.11 5.32
N ALA A 84 -3.88 -12.45 4.77
CA ALA A 84 -3.79 -11.08 4.24
C ALA A 84 -5.17 -10.42 4.27
N ILE A 85 -5.17 -9.09 4.26
CA ILE A 85 -6.38 -8.26 4.22
C ILE A 85 -6.40 -7.49 2.90
N TYR A 86 -7.56 -7.46 2.25
CA TYR A 86 -7.81 -6.55 1.14
C TYR A 86 -8.63 -5.36 1.63
N LEU A 87 -8.20 -4.15 1.26
CA LEU A 87 -8.92 -2.91 1.59
C LEU A 87 -9.40 -2.28 0.28
N SER A 88 -10.70 -2.42 0.03
CA SER A 88 -11.36 -1.99 -1.20
C SER A 88 -11.68 -0.50 -1.20
N GLY A 89 -11.29 0.22 -2.27
CA GLY A 89 -11.67 1.61 -2.50
C GLY A 89 -13.19 1.77 -2.66
N TRP A 90 -13.84 0.81 -3.32
CA TRP A 90 -15.30 0.73 -3.44
C TRP A 90 -16.00 0.67 -2.08
N GLN A 91 -15.53 -0.19 -1.15
CA GLN A 91 -16.16 -0.30 0.18
C GLN A 91 -15.93 0.99 1.00
N VAL A 92 -14.78 1.64 0.83
CA VAL A 92 -14.50 2.94 1.46
C VAL A 92 -15.43 4.02 0.91
N ALA A 93 -15.59 4.11 -0.42
CA ALA A 93 -16.53 5.02 -1.05
C ALA A 93 -17.96 4.81 -0.52
N ALA A 94 -18.39 3.55 -0.40
CA ALA A 94 -19.74 3.23 0.01
C ALA A 94 -20.04 3.58 1.47
N ASP A 95 -19.13 3.29 2.42
CA ASP A 95 -19.52 3.27 3.85
C ASP A 95 -18.39 3.54 4.86
N ALA A 96 -17.19 3.96 4.43
CA ALA A 96 -16.07 4.15 5.37
C ALA A 96 -15.12 5.32 5.04
N ASN A 97 -15.55 6.25 4.20
CA ASN A 97 -14.73 7.40 3.82
C ASN A 97 -14.84 8.58 4.80
N LEU A 98 -13.88 9.50 4.71
CA LEU A 98 -13.77 10.64 5.62
C LEU A 98 -14.73 11.80 5.33
N ALA A 99 -15.44 11.78 4.20
CA ALA A 99 -16.54 12.73 3.98
C ALA A 99 -17.81 12.33 4.74
N GLY A 100 -17.90 11.07 5.22
CA GLY A 100 -19.08 10.57 5.92
C GLY A 100 -20.30 10.38 5.01
N GLU A 101 -20.07 10.36 3.69
CA GLU A 101 -21.10 10.26 2.66
C GLU A 101 -21.08 8.87 2.03
N MET A 102 -22.24 8.40 1.57
CA MET A 102 -22.33 7.19 0.74
C MET A 102 -22.04 7.57 -0.72
N TYR A 103 -20.92 7.08 -1.27
CA TYR A 103 -20.55 7.33 -2.67
C TYR A 103 -20.57 6.07 -3.54
N PRO A 104 -20.86 6.22 -4.84
CA PRO A 104 -20.46 5.22 -5.83
C PRO A 104 -18.93 5.24 -6.01
N ASP A 105 -18.42 4.16 -6.58
CA ASP A 105 -17.00 3.99 -6.83
C ASP A 105 -16.50 4.77 -8.06
N GLN A 106 -16.33 6.08 -7.84
CA GLN A 106 -15.89 7.07 -8.84
C GLN A 106 -14.88 8.09 -8.27
N SER A 107 -14.05 7.68 -7.31
CA SER A 107 -13.01 8.54 -6.70
C SER A 107 -13.52 9.86 -6.10
N LEU A 108 -14.76 9.89 -5.62
CA LEU A 108 -15.41 11.11 -5.09
C LEU A 108 -14.95 11.46 -3.66
N TYR A 109 -14.49 10.46 -2.90
CA TYR A 109 -14.17 10.63 -1.50
C TYR A 109 -12.79 11.30 -1.29
N PRO A 110 -12.53 11.91 -0.12
CA PRO A 110 -11.22 12.52 0.19
C PRO A 110 -10.07 11.51 0.06
N ALA A 111 -9.00 11.84 -0.66
CA ALA A 111 -7.90 10.92 -0.99
C ALA A 111 -7.21 10.25 0.22
N ASN A 112 -7.31 10.86 1.41
CA ASN A 112 -6.80 10.31 2.66
C ASN A 112 -7.73 9.28 3.35
N SER A 113 -8.86 8.92 2.73
CA SER A 113 -9.85 8.00 3.32
C SER A 113 -9.33 6.56 3.43
N VAL A 114 -8.77 6.00 2.37
CA VAL A 114 -8.20 4.65 2.41
C VAL A 114 -7.03 4.57 3.41
N PRO A 115 -6.05 5.50 3.41
CA PRO A 115 -5.03 5.56 4.47
C PRO A 115 -5.59 5.57 5.90
N ALA A 116 -6.70 6.29 6.15
CA ALA A 116 -7.34 6.29 7.46
C ALA A 116 -7.89 4.91 7.84
N VAL A 117 -8.46 4.16 6.89
CA VAL A 117 -8.94 2.79 7.13
C VAL A 117 -7.78 1.80 7.29
N VAL A 118 -6.68 1.94 6.55
CA VAL A 118 -5.44 1.15 6.78
C VAL A 118 -4.97 1.32 8.22
N ARG A 119 -4.87 2.58 8.68
CA ARG A 119 -4.47 2.89 10.06
C ARG A 119 -5.44 2.31 11.08
N ARG A 120 -6.75 2.39 10.83
CA ARG A 120 -7.79 1.80 11.69
C ARG A 120 -7.64 0.28 11.83
N ILE A 121 -7.37 -0.42 10.74
CA ILE A 121 -7.14 -1.87 10.75
C ILE A 121 -5.89 -2.21 11.55
N ASN A 122 -4.76 -1.54 11.27
CA ASN A 122 -3.51 -1.76 11.99
C ASN A 122 -3.62 -1.47 13.51
N ASN A 123 -4.36 -0.42 13.90
CA ASN A 123 -4.64 -0.14 15.31
C ASN A 123 -5.47 -1.25 15.97
N THR A 124 -6.38 -1.88 15.22
CA THR A 124 -7.19 -3.00 15.74
C THR A 124 -6.34 -4.25 15.88
N PHE A 125 -5.46 -4.54 14.93
CA PHE A 125 -4.46 -5.61 15.05
C PHE A 125 -3.55 -5.41 16.25
N ALA A 126 -3.02 -4.20 16.44
CA ALA A 126 -2.20 -3.89 17.61
C ALA A 126 -2.96 -4.12 18.93
N ARG A 127 -4.25 -3.74 18.99
CA ARG A 127 -5.07 -4.01 20.19
C ARG A 127 -5.31 -5.50 20.41
N ALA A 128 -5.62 -6.26 19.35
CA ALA A 128 -5.86 -7.69 19.45
C ALA A 128 -4.60 -8.44 19.90
N ASP A 129 -3.46 -8.12 19.29
CA ASP A 129 -2.13 -8.61 19.66
C ASP A 129 -1.80 -8.33 21.14
N GLN A 130 -2.00 -7.09 21.59
CA GLN A 130 -1.79 -6.71 23.01
C GLN A 130 -2.66 -7.51 23.99
N ILE A 131 -3.93 -7.77 23.65
CA ILE A 131 -4.84 -8.53 24.51
C ILE A 131 -4.37 -9.99 24.61
N TYR A 132 -4.11 -10.61 23.47
CA TYR A 132 -3.68 -12.00 23.38
C TYR A 132 -2.34 -12.22 24.09
N HIS A 133 -1.37 -11.34 23.84
CA HIS A 133 -0.07 -11.37 24.52
C HIS A 133 -0.21 -11.21 26.04
N ALA A 134 -1.07 -10.31 26.51
CA ALA A 134 -1.31 -10.11 27.95
C ALA A 134 -1.95 -11.33 28.63
N GLU A 135 -2.70 -12.13 27.88
CA GLU A 135 -3.28 -13.40 28.33
C GLU A 135 -2.31 -14.60 28.18
N GLY A 136 -1.10 -14.35 27.65
CA GLY A 136 -0.07 -15.38 27.43
C GLY A 136 -0.30 -16.24 26.18
N ASP A 137 -1.11 -15.76 25.23
CA ASP A 137 -1.41 -16.45 23.98
C ASP A 137 -0.82 -15.69 22.77
N ASP A 138 0.31 -16.17 22.25
CA ASP A 138 0.93 -15.64 21.02
C ASP A 138 0.62 -16.53 19.79
N SER A 139 -0.45 -17.35 19.83
CA SER A 139 -0.75 -18.33 18.77
C SER A 139 -1.24 -17.69 17.45
N ILE A 140 -1.70 -16.45 17.49
CA ILE A 140 -2.23 -15.73 16.32
C ILE A 140 -1.33 -14.54 15.98
N ASP A 141 -0.76 -14.55 14.78
CA ASP A 141 -0.06 -13.39 14.23
C ASP A 141 -1.07 -12.38 13.65
N PHE A 142 -1.53 -11.44 14.49
CA PHE A 142 -2.54 -10.46 14.09
C PHE A 142 -2.10 -9.48 13.02
N PHE A 143 -0.79 -9.25 12.85
CA PHE A 143 -0.27 -8.27 11.89
C PHE A 143 -0.24 -8.85 10.47
N ALA A 144 -1.41 -9.22 9.94
CA ALA A 144 -1.58 -9.64 8.56
C ALA A 144 -1.31 -8.46 7.60
N PRO A 145 -0.61 -8.68 6.47
CA PRO A 145 -0.35 -7.64 5.48
C PRO A 145 -1.66 -7.11 4.86
N ILE A 146 -1.74 -5.78 4.75
CA ILE A 146 -2.87 -5.09 4.13
C ILE A 146 -2.48 -4.69 2.71
N VAL A 147 -3.28 -5.13 1.72
CA VAL A 147 -3.21 -4.66 0.33
C VAL A 147 -4.33 -3.65 0.11
N ALA A 148 -3.97 -2.40 -0.19
CA ALA A 148 -4.89 -1.28 -0.25
C ALA A 148 -5.09 -0.74 -1.67
N ASP A 149 -6.32 -0.31 -1.93
CA ASP A 149 -6.73 0.36 -3.17
C ASP A 149 -6.27 1.83 -3.19
N ALA A 150 -5.44 2.19 -4.17
CA ALA A 150 -5.05 3.58 -4.41
C ALA A 150 -5.76 4.22 -5.61
N GLU A 151 -6.84 3.59 -6.10
CA GLU A 151 -7.60 4.06 -7.24
C GLU A 151 -6.68 4.29 -8.46
N ALA A 152 -6.93 5.37 -9.20
CA ALA A 152 -5.99 5.91 -10.18
C ALA A 152 -5.06 6.99 -9.58
N GLY A 153 -4.91 7.06 -8.26
CA GLY A 153 -4.02 8.02 -7.58
C GLY A 153 -4.60 9.43 -7.39
N PHE A 154 -5.91 9.63 -7.53
CA PHE A 154 -6.62 10.90 -7.24
C PHE A 154 -6.08 12.14 -7.97
N GLY A 155 -5.48 11.95 -9.16
CA GLY A 155 -4.96 13.04 -9.97
C GLY A 155 -3.73 12.64 -10.79
N GLY A 156 -2.69 13.49 -10.73
CA GLY A 156 -1.43 13.30 -11.43
C GLY A 156 -0.40 12.48 -10.63
N VAL A 157 0.84 12.51 -11.11
CA VAL A 157 1.96 11.74 -10.51
C VAL A 157 2.24 12.17 -9.06
N LEU A 158 2.13 13.48 -8.74
CA LEU A 158 2.34 13.97 -7.37
C LEU A 158 1.24 13.49 -6.41
N ASN A 159 -0.01 13.39 -6.87
CA ASN A 159 -1.09 12.83 -6.07
C ASN A 159 -0.83 11.33 -5.79
N ALA A 160 -0.41 10.57 -6.82
CA ALA A 160 -0.04 9.17 -6.65
C ALA A 160 1.13 8.99 -5.68
N PHE A 161 2.15 9.85 -5.76
CA PHE A 161 3.30 9.87 -4.85
C PHE A 161 2.90 10.11 -3.39
N GLU A 162 2.10 11.16 -3.12
CA GLU A 162 1.63 11.46 -1.76
C GLU A 162 0.65 10.41 -1.22
N LEU A 163 -0.18 9.82 -2.08
CA LEU A 163 -1.06 8.73 -1.67
C LEU A 163 -0.25 7.50 -1.26
N MET A 164 0.76 7.11 -2.03
CA MET A 164 1.64 5.99 -1.67
C MET A 164 2.33 6.25 -0.33
N LYS A 165 2.81 7.49 -0.10
CA LYS A 165 3.37 7.87 1.20
C LYS A 165 2.37 7.67 2.33
N SER A 166 1.16 8.19 2.15
CA SER A 166 0.08 8.09 3.15
C SER A 166 -0.28 6.62 3.44
N MET A 167 -0.28 5.74 2.44
CA MET A 167 -0.50 4.29 2.62
C MET A 167 0.62 3.65 3.45
N ILE A 168 1.88 3.98 3.17
CA ILE A 168 3.04 3.46 3.91
C ILE A 168 3.03 3.97 5.35
N GLU A 169 2.77 5.26 5.58
CA GLU A 169 2.64 5.84 6.93
C GLU A 169 1.54 5.18 7.74
N ALA A 170 0.44 4.78 7.08
CA ALA A 170 -0.65 4.05 7.70
C ALA A 170 -0.34 2.56 7.94
N GLY A 171 0.73 2.02 7.35
CA GLY A 171 1.17 0.64 7.53
C GLY A 171 0.68 -0.35 6.46
N ALA A 172 0.39 0.10 5.24
CA ALA A 172 0.05 -0.80 4.13
C ALA A 172 1.26 -1.65 3.70
N ALA A 173 1.01 -2.92 3.38
CA ALA A 173 2.02 -3.85 2.88
C ALA A 173 2.09 -3.87 1.34
N GLY A 174 0.95 -3.65 0.70
CA GLY A 174 0.84 -3.56 -0.74
C GLY A 174 -0.16 -2.48 -1.15
N VAL A 175 0.04 -1.91 -2.32
CA VAL A 175 -0.82 -0.88 -2.89
C VAL A 175 -1.03 -1.16 -4.37
N HIS A 176 -2.26 -1.04 -4.85
CA HIS A 176 -2.57 -1.17 -6.27
C HIS A 176 -3.04 0.14 -6.90
N TYR A 177 -2.54 0.43 -8.10
CA TYR A 177 -2.96 1.55 -8.94
C TYR A 177 -3.55 1.02 -10.24
N GLU A 178 -4.58 1.69 -10.76
CA GLU A 178 -5.18 1.39 -12.06
C GLU A 178 -4.96 2.49 -13.11
N ASP A 179 -5.16 2.13 -14.38
CA ASP A 179 -4.91 2.96 -15.57
C ASP A 179 -6.17 3.68 -16.10
N GLN A 180 -7.20 3.83 -15.26
CA GLN A 180 -8.34 4.69 -15.59
C GLN A 180 -8.04 6.18 -15.34
N LEU A 181 -8.74 7.06 -16.04
CA LEU A 181 -8.68 8.50 -15.80
C LEU A 181 -9.34 8.83 -14.45
N ALA A 182 -8.55 9.35 -13.49
CA ALA A 182 -8.96 9.53 -12.10
C ALA A 182 -10.27 10.33 -11.91
N SER A 183 -10.51 11.37 -12.72
CA SER A 183 -11.69 12.24 -12.64
C SER A 183 -12.99 11.61 -13.15
N VAL A 184 -12.89 10.50 -13.88
CA VAL A 184 -14.03 9.71 -14.40
C VAL A 184 -13.83 8.22 -14.10
N LYS A 185 -13.07 7.93 -13.04
CA LYS A 185 -12.79 6.56 -12.61
C LYS A 185 -14.11 5.85 -12.35
N LYS A 186 -14.17 4.56 -12.66
CA LYS A 186 -15.33 3.73 -12.36
C LYS A 186 -14.90 2.37 -11.86
N CYS A 187 -15.73 1.76 -11.02
CA CYS A 187 -15.62 0.34 -10.68
C CYS A 187 -15.42 -0.52 -11.93
N GLY A 188 -14.56 -1.54 -11.83
CA GLY A 188 -14.20 -2.42 -12.94
C GLY A 188 -15.38 -3.10 -13.65
N HIS A 189 -16.51 -3.26 -12.95
CA HIS A 189 -17.74 -3.88 -13.44
C HIS A 189 -18.76 -2.86 -14.01
N MET A 190 -18.47 -1.56 -13.94
CA MET A 190 -19.34 -0.51 -14.48
C MET A 190 -18.95 -0.13 -15.92
N GLY A 191 -19.95 0.21 -16.74
CA GLY A 191 -19.76 0.70 -18.11
C GLY A 191 -19.20 2.14 -18.19
N GLY A 192 -18.55 2.46 -19.31
CA GLY A 192 -18.03 3.79 -19.61
C GLY A 192 -16.77 4.17 -18.81
N LYS A 193 -15.89 3.20 -18.58
CA LYS A 193 -14.51 3.41 -18.11
C LYS A 193 -13.70 4.12 -19.19
N VAL A 194 -12.78 4.99 -18.79
CA VAL A 194 -11.89 5.72 -19.71
C VAL A 194 -10.45 5.44 -19.30
N LEU A 195 -9.66 4.86 -20.20
CA LEU A 195 -8.25 4.59 -19.96
C LEU A 195 -7.41 5.85 -20.19
N VAL A 196 -6.33 5.98 -19.44
CA VAL A 196 -5.23 6.89 -19.79
C VAL A 196 -4.26 6.19 -20.75
N PRO A 197 -3.40 6.93 -21.49
CA PRO A 197 -2.29 6.33 -22.22
C PRO A 197 -1.39 5.48 -21.30
N THR A 198 -0.83 4.39 -21.82
CA THR A 198 0.10 3.52 -21.08
C THR A 198 1.23 4.30 -20.41
N ARG A 199 1.73 5.36 -21.09
CA ARG A 199 2.76 6.24 -20.53
C ARG A 199 2.33 6.87 -19.20
N GLU A 200 1.11 7.37 -19.10
CA GLU A 200 0.62 8.00 -17.86
C GLU A 200 0.43 6.99 -16.73
N ALA A 201 -0.03 5.77 -17.05
CA ALA A 201 -0.11 4.68 -16.07
C ALA A 201 1.29 4.30 -15.55
N VAL A 202 2.28 4.18 -16.44
CA VAL A 202 3.67 3.92 -16.08
C VAL A 202 4.25 5.05 -15.23
N GLU A 203 3.99 6.31 -15.54
CA GLU A 203 4.44 7.46 -14.75
C GLU A 203 3.86 7.44 -13.32
N LYS A 204 2.60 7.01 -13.13
CA LYS A 204 2.03 6.80 -11.78
C LYS A 204 2.72 5.65 -11.03
N LEU A 205 3.01 4.53 -11.68
CA LEU A 205 3.73 3.41 -11.07
C LEU A 205 5.16 3.80 -10.67
N ILE A 206 5.84 4.61 -11.49
CA ILE A 206 7.15 5.19 -11.16
C ILE A 206 7.03 6.12 -9.95
N GLY A 207 6.04 7.00 -9.91
CA GLY A 207 5.78 7.88 -8.76
C GLY A 207 5.53 7.10 -7.46
N ALA A 208 4.71 6.04 -7.51
CA ALA A 208 4.46 5.17 -6.36
C ALA A 208 5.73 4.41 -5.91
N ARG A 209 6.53 3.87 -6.85
CA ARG A 209 7.80 3.22 -6.50
C ARG A 209 8.80 4.21 -5.90
N LEU A 210 8.84 5.45 -6.41
CA LEU A 210 9.71 6.51 -5.88
C LEU A 210 9.32 6.87 -4.45
N ALA A 211 8.03 6.99 -4.16
CA ALA A 211 7.54 7.21 -2.80
C ALA A 211 8.00 6.09 -1.85
N ALA A 212 7.82 4.82 -2.25
CA ALA A 212 8.24 3.67 -1.43
C ALA A 212 9.76 3.63 -1.20
N ASP A 213 10.55 3.89 -2.25
CA ASP A 213 11.99 3.97 -2.14
C ASP A 213 12.38 5.14 -1.21
N CYS A 214 11.79 6.34 -1.34
CA CYS A 214 12.05 7.47 -0.44
C CYS A 214 11.74 7.14 1.02
N MET A 215 10.64 6.45 1.29
CA MET A 215 10.27 6.01 2.65
C MET A 215 11.07 4.79 3.14
N GLY A 216 11.91 4.20 2.29
CA GLY A 216 12.78 3.07 2.64
C GLY A 216 12.03 1.78 2.90
N VAL A 217 10.81 1.62 2.35
CA VAL A 217 9.94 0.44 2.58
C VAL A 217 9.80 -0.37 1.31
N PRO A 218 9.96 -1.72 1.36
CA PRO A 218 9.88 -2.57 0.17
C PRO A 218 8.43 -2.90 -0.24
N THR A 219 7.54 -1.90 -0.26
CA THR A 219 6.10 -2.06 -0.51
C THR A 219 5.81 -2.82 -1.80
N ILE A 220 4.86 -3.75 -1.75
CA ILE A 220 4.35 -4.46 -2.91
C ILE A 220 3.54 -3.47 -3.75
N LEU A 221 3.91 -3.30 -5.02
CA LEU A 221 3.21 -2.42 -5.95
C LEU A 221 2.51 -3.30 -6.99
N VAL A 222 1.21 -3.13 -7.14
CA VAL A 222 0.38 -3.88 -8.08
C VAL A 222 -0.13 -2.92 -9.16
N ALA A 223 0.04 -3.30 -10.42
CA ALA A 223 -0.51 -2.58 -11.56
C ALA A 223 -1.79 -3.27 -12.03
N ARG A 224 -2.90 -2.55 -12.09
CA ARG A 224 -4.22 -3.01 -12.55
C ARG A 224 -4.54 -2.37 -13.91
N THR A 225 -5.14 -3.16 -14.81
CA THR A 225 -5.66 -2.77 -16.12
C THR A 225 -7.03 -3.41 -16.33
#